data_AF-A0A2A4V1I8-F1
#
_entry.id   AF-A0A2A4V1I8-F1
#
_cell.length_a   1.000
_cell.length_b   1.000
_cell.length_c   1.000
_cell.angle_alpha   90.00
_cell.angle_beta   90.00
_cell.angle_gamma   90.00
#
_symmetry.space_group_name_H-M   'P 1'
#
loop_
_entity.id
_entity.type
_entity.pdbx_description
1 polymer ?
#
loop_
_entity_poly.entity_id
_entity_poly.type
_entity_poly.pdbx_seq_one_letter_code
_entity_poly.pdbx_strand_id
1 'polypeptide(L)'
;MITLRDLRNKAICQLAQLSNDTARLDVDLLLEEALGLEALDIILQPHRKIEGREAAIFQELLNRRRVREPISQILGRFVGHPKCLVGHP
;
A
#
# COMPACT_ATOMS: atom_id res chain seq x y z
N MET A 1 8.15 13.71 9.98
CA MET A 1 6.83 13.64 9.32
C MET A 1 7.07 13.32 7.86
N ILE A 2 6.58 12.18 7.39
CA ILE A 2 6.64 11.80 5.97
C ILE A 2 5.25 12.02 5.35
N THR A 3 5.20 12.38 4.08
CA THR A 3 3.94 12.49 3.34
C THR A 3 3.60 11.17 2.68
N LEU A 4 2.31 10.92 2.47
CA LEU A 4 1.81 9.72 1.80
C LEU A 4 2.48 9.53 0.43
N ARG A 5 2.64 10.62 -0.34
CA ARG A 5 3.34 10.61 -1.63
C ARG A 5 4.81 10.15 -1.52
N ASP A 6 5.54 10.64 -0.52
CA ASP A 6 6.94 10.26 -0.30
C ASP A 6 7.06 8.78 0.07
N LEU A 7 6.21 8.32 0.99
CA LEU A 7 6.17 6.92 1.43
C LEU A 7 5.85 5.98 0.26
N ARG A 8 4.84 6.30 -0.54
CA ARG A 8 4.44 5.54 -1.73
C ARG A 8 5.58 5.43 -2.74
N ASN A 9 6.19 6.55 -3.12
CA ASN A 9 7.28 6.55 -4.10
C ASN A 9 8.50 5.74 -3.62
N LYS A 10 8.87 5.88 -2.35
CA LYS A 10 9.97 5.09 -1.76
C LYS A 10 9.69 3.60 -1.85
N ALA A 11 8.49 3.18 -1.47
CA ALA A 11 8.09 1.78 -1.53
C ALA A 11 8.09 1.22 -2.96
N ILE A 12 7.60 2.01 -3.93
CA ILE A 12 7.62 1.62 -5.35
C ILE A 12 9.06 1.42 -5.81
N CYS A 13 9.97 2.34 -5.50
CA CYS A 13 11.39 2.20 -5.83
C CYS A 13 12.02 0.96 -5.16
N GLN A 14 11.62 0.61 -3.94
CA GLN A 14 12.13 -0.58 -3.24
C GLN A 14 11.65 -1.88 -3.88
N LEU A 15 10.38 -1.97 -4.27
CA LEU A 15 9.84 -3.16 -4.94
C LEU A 15 10.28 -3.26 -6.40
N ALA A 16 10.43 -2.13 -7.10
CA ALA A 16 10.94 -2.11 -8.48
C ALA A 16 12.38 -2.64 -8.56
N GLN A 17 13.22 -2.36 -7.56
CA GLN A 17 14.56 -2.93 -7.45
C GLN A 17 14.58 -4.46 -7.28
N LEU A 18 13.47 -5.06 -6.86
CA LEU A 18 13.34 -6.52 -6.69
C LEU A 18 12.76 -7.21 -7.93
N SER A 19 12.70 -6.52 -9.08
CA SER A 19 12.09 -7.01 -10.34
C SER A 19 10.64 -7.44 -10.14
N ASN A 20 9.85 -6.62 -9.45
CA ASN A 20 8.42 -6.82 -9.30
C ASN A 20 7.67 -5.91 -10.29
N ASP A 21 7.22 -6.47 -11.42
CA ASP A 21 6.46 -5.73 -12.44
C ASP A 21 5.16 -5.11 -11.90
N THR A 22 4.60 -5.66 -10.82
CA THR A 22 3.38 -5.14 -10.16
C THR A 22 3.67 -4.23 -8.98
N ALA A 23 4.92 -3.75 -8.79
CA ALA A 23 5.36 -2.94 -7.66
C ALA A 23 4.42 -1.76 -7.32
N ARG A 24 3.89 -1.05 -8.33
CA ARG A 24 2.95 0.06 -8.11
C ARG A 24 1.63 -0.40 -7.50
N LEU A 25 1.04 -1.45 -8.08
CA LEU A 25 -0.22 -2.01 -7.61
C LEU A 25 -0.07 -2.62 -6.23
N ASP A 26 1.03 -3.33 -5.98
CA ASP A 26 1.36 -3.88 -4.67
C ASP A 26 1.42 -2.78 -3.61
N VAL A 27 2.14 -1.68 -3.87
CA VAL A 27 2.24 -0.58 -2.93
C VAL A 27 0.90 0.09 -2.65
N ASP A 28 0.08 0.29 -3.67
CA ASP A 28 -1.28 0.83 -3.49
C ASP A 28 -2.08 -0.09 -2.57
N LEU A 29 -2.14 -1.38 -2.85
CA LEU A 29 -2.87 -2.35 -2.03
C LEU A 29 -2.36 -2.41 -0.58
N LEU A 30 -1.04 -2.35 -0.38
CA LEU A 30 -0.43 -2.34 0.96
C LEU A 30 -0.76 -1.05 1.72
N LEU A 31 -0.80 0.10 1.04
CA LEU A 31 -1.21 1.38 1.64
C LEU A 31 -2.69 1.38 1.99
N GLU A 32 -3.53 0.86 1.10
CA GLU A 32 -4.97 0.72 1.33
C GLU A 32 -5.23 -0.10 2.60
N GLU A 33 -4.51 -1.20 2.79
CA GLU A 33 -4.70 -2.09 3.95
C GLU A 33 -4.07 -1.52 5.23
N ALA A 34 -2.95 -0.81 5.14
CA ALA A 34 -2.32 -0.18 6.30
C ALA A 34 -3.10 1.04 6.81
N LEU A 35 -3.73 1.80 5.91
CA LEU A 35 -4.40 3.07 6.21
C LEU A 35 -5.94 2.93 6.24
N GLY A 36 -6.47 1.81 5.74
CA GLY A 36 -7.91 1.64 5.51
C GLY A 36 -8.46 2.61 4.45
N LEU A 37 -7.63 3.05 3.51
CA LEU A 37 -7.99 3.99 2.46
C LEU A 37 -8.16 3.27 1.14
N GLU A 38 -8.74 3.96 0.15
CA GLU A 38 -8.75 3.48 -1.23
C GLU A 38 -7.61 4.13 -2.04
N ALA A 39 -7.21 3.46 -3.13
CA ALA A 39 -6.22 3.97 -4.09
C ALA A 39 -6.55 5.41 -4.56
N LEU A 40 -7.84 5.72 -4.73
CA LEU A 40 -8.30 7.06 -5.10
C LEU A 40 -8.03 8.08 -3.99
N ASP A 41 -8.30 7.74 -2.73
CA ASP A 41 -8.06 8.60 -1.57
C ASP A 41 -6.56 8.91 -1.41
N ILE A 42 -5.71 7.91 -1.63
CA ILE A 42 -4.24 8.02 -1.67
C ILE A 42 -3.78 9.02 -2.74
N ILE A 43 -4.42 9.02 -3.92
CA ILE A 43 -4.11 9.94 -5.02
C ILE A 43 -4.65 11.34 -4.75
N LEU A 44 -5.85 11.46 -4.16
CA LEU A 44 -6.50 12.72 -3.83
C LEU A 44 -5.84 13.45 -2.65
N GLN A 45 -5.22 12.70 -1.73
CA GLN A 45 -4.60 13.25 -0.50
C GLN A 45 -3.08 13.01 -0.44
N PRO A 46 -2.29 13.44 -1.44
CA PRO A 46 -0.85 13.16 -1.49
C PRO A 46 -0.06 13.85 -0.36
N HIS A 47 -0.61 14.93 0.19
CA HIS A 47 -0.04 15.70 1.30
C HIS A 47 -0.48 15.21 2.68
N ARG A 48 -1.34 14.19 2.76
CA ARG A 48 -1.71 13.59 4.04
C ARG A 48 -0.44 13.14 4.77
N LYS A 49 -0.34 13.55 6.03
CA LYS A 49 0.74 13.11 6.91
C LYS A 49 0.40 11.73 7.42
N ILE A 50 1.37 10.84 7.32
CA ILE A 50 1.26 9.48 7.84
C ILE A 50 1.85 9.47 9.24
N GLU A 51 1.09 8.96 10.20
CA GLU A 51 1.54 8.80 11.58
C GLU A 51 2.58 7.68 11.67
N GLY A 52 3.44 7.72 12.69
CA GLY A 52 4.49 6.71 12.85
C GLY A 52 3.95 5.27 12.97
N ARG A 53 2.76 5.12 13.56
CA ARG A 53 2.08 3.82 13.68
C ARG A 53 1.62 3.27 12.33
N GLU A 54 0.99 4.10 11.50
CA GLU A 54 0.55 3.73 10.15
C GLU A 54 1.75 3.37 9.26
N ALA A 55 2.83 4.17 9.34
CA ALA A 55 4.06 3.90 8.61
C ALA A 55 4.73 2.59 9.07
N ALA A 56 4.62 2.22 10.35
CA ALA A 56 5.14 0.96 10.87
C ALA A 56 4.36 -0.25 10.36
N ILE A 57 3.03 -0.19 10.37
CA ILE A 57 2.15 -1.24 9.81
C ILE A 57 2.47 -1.43 8.32
N PHE A 58 2.53 -0.33 7.56
CA PHE A 58 2.87 -0.39 6.14
C PHE A 58 4.25 -1.02 5.90
N GLN A 59 5.27 -0.64 6.70
CA GLN A 59 6.60 -1.22 6.58
C GLN A 59 6.63 -2.72 6.87
N GLU A 60 5.83 -3.20 7.83
CA GLU A 60 5.71 -4.63 8.12
C GLU A 60 5.16 -5.39 6.91
N LEU A 61 4.08 -4.89 6.31
CA LEU A 61 3.48 -5.49 5.10
C LEU A 61 4.45 -5.43 3.90
N LEU A 62 5.16 -4.32 3.73
CA LEU A 62 6.19 -4.18 2.70
C LEU A 62 7.32 -5.20 2.90
N ASN A 63 7.75 -5.42 4.15
CA ASN A 63 8.80 -6.37 4.45
C ASN A 63 8.37 -7.80 4.09
N ARG A 64 7.12 -8.19 4.42
CA ARG A 64 6.51 -9.46 3.97
C ARG A 64 6.53 -9.60 2.44
N ARG A 65 6.23 -8.51 1.71
CA ARG A 65 6.31 -8.50 0.24
C ARG A 65 7.74 -8.64 -0.29
N ARG A 66 8.74 -8.08 0.40
CA ARG A 66 10.16 -8.23 0.05
C ARG A 66 10.64 -9.68 0.19
N VAL A 67 10.09 -10.45 1.11
CA VAL A 67 10.37 -11.90 1.24
C VAL A 67 9.69 -12.74 0.16
N ARG A 68 9.13 -12.10 -0.90
CA ARG A 68 8.38 -12.71 -2.01
C ARG A 68 7.09 -13.42 -1.58
N GLU A 69 6.51 -13.02 -0.45
CA GLU A 69 5.17 -13.47 -0.10
C GLU A 69 4.15 -12.91 -1.10
N PRO A 70 3.22 -13.73 -1.61
CA PRO A 70 2.21 -13.24 -2.55
C PRO A 70 1.27 -12.25 -1.86
N ILE A 71 0.96 -11.16 -2.56
CA ILE A 71 0.13 -10.07 -2.01
C ILE A 71 -1.19 -10.59 -1.42
N SER A 72 -1.83 -11.58 -2.06
CA SER A 72 -3.06 -12.20 -1.56
C SER A 72 -2.92 -12.85 -0.17
N GLN A 73 -1.73 -13.38 0.17
CA GLN A 73 -1.46 -13.93 1.52
C GLN A 73 -1.15 -12.83 2.53
N ILE A 74 -0.55 -11.73 2.09
CA ILE A 74 -0.27 -10.57 2.94
C ILE A 74 -1.58 -9.88 3.33
N LEU A 75 -2.47 -9.67 2.36
CA LEU A 75 -3.78 -9.05 2.56
C LEU A 75 -4.84 -10.05 3.09
N GLY A 76 -4.49 -11.34 3.16
CA GLY A 76 -5.40 -12.40 3.58
C GLY A 76 -6.61 -12.60 2.66
N ARG A 77 -6.60 -12.06 1.43
CA ARG A 77 -7.73 -12.07 0.49
C ARG A 77 -7.25 -12.25 -0.95
N PHE A 78 -8.01 -13.01 -1.75
CA PHE A 78 -7.73 -13.17 -3.18
C PHE A 78 -7.97 -11.82 -3.88
N VAL A 79 -6.95 -11.26 -4.52
CA VAL A 79 -7.06 -10.02 -5.31
C VAL A 79 -7.74 -10.34 -6.65
N GLY A 80 -8.99 -10.79 -6.57
CA GLY A 80 -9.84 -11.21 -7.68
C GLY A 80 -11.24 -10.70 -7.43
N HIS A 81 -11.46 -9.41 -7.68
CA HIS A 81 -12.78 -8.75 -7.77
C HIS A 81 -13.51 -8.46 -6.43
N PRO A 82 -14.55 -7.63 -6.50
CA PRO A 82 -14.56 -6.18 -6.33
C PRO A 82 -14.66 -5.78 -4.85
N LYS A 83 -13.86 -4.82 -4.41
CA LYS A 83 -14.16 -4.09 -3.17
C LYS A 83 -15.42 -3.28 -3.50
N CYS A 84 -16.58 -3.79 -3.08
CA CYS A 84 -17.82 -3.04 -3.15
C CYS A 84 -17.57 -1.70 -2.47
N LEU A 85 -17.66 -0.64 -3.28
CA LEU A 85 -17.62 0.76 -2.92
C LEU A 85 -18.37 0.95 -1.59
N VAL A 86 -17.64 1.03 -0.49
CA VAL A 86 -18.24 1.41 0.77
C VAL A 86 -18.42 2.91 0.65
N GLY A 87 -19.67 3.31 0.40
CA GLY A 87 -20.06 4.70 0.24
C GLY A 87 -19.43 5.57 1.33
N HIS A 88 -18.66 6.55 0.89
CA HIS A 88 -18.28 7.69 1.72
C HIS A 88 -19.57 8.47 2.07
N PRO A 89 -19.80 8.84 3.35
CA PRO A 89 -20.96 9.66 3.73
C PRO A 89 -20.91 11.08 3.17
#